data_AF-F8MDK8-F1
#
_entry.id   AF-F8MDK8-F1
#
_cell.length_a   1.000
_cell.length_b   1.000
_cell.length_c   1.000
_cell.angle_alpha   90.00
_cell.angle_beta   90.00
_cell.angle_gamma   90.00
#
_symmetry.space_group_name_H-M   'P 1'
#
loop_
_entity.id
_entity.type
_entity.pdbx_description
1 polymer ?
#
loop_
_entity_poly.entity_id
_entity_poly.type
_entity_poly.pdbx_seq_one_letter_code
_entity_poly.pdbx_strand_id
1 'polypeptide(L)' 'MCYQVVELYAVCKCLYYQHAVDRCAAYGQPGHSPHKKEVLVGHSCGIHSRRSGHSYGASH' A
#
# COMPACT_ATOMS: atom_id res chain seq x y z
N MET A 1 4.32 -16.22 -8.20
CA MET A 1 4.41 -15.41 -6.97
C MET A 1 3.65 -14.12 -7.20
N CYS A 2 2.70 -13.78 -6.33
CA CYS A 2 1.96 -12.52 -6.45
C CYS A 2 2.70 -11.41 -5.72
N TYR A 3 2.66 -10.20 -6.25
CA TYR A 3 3.24 -9.03 -5.61
C TYR A 3 2.23 -7.92 -5.43
N GLN A 4 2.34 -7.18 -4.34
CA GLN A 4 1.60 -5.94 -4.13
C GLN A 4 2.57 -4.83 -3.81
N VAL A 5 2.66 -3.85 -4.70
CA VAL A 5 3.45 -2.65 -4.45
C VAL A 5 2.66 -1.76 -3.49
N VAL A 6 3.32 -1.37 -2.40
CA VAL A 6 2.79 -0.45 -1.41
C VAL A 6 3.73 0.73 -1.35
N GLU A 7 3.24 1.87 -1.80
CA GLU A 7 3.98 3.12 -1.74
C GLU A 7 3.73 3.75 -0.37
N LEU A 8 4.81 4.07 0.32
CA LEU A 8 4.80 4.70 1.64
C LEU A 8 5.52 6.02 1.55
N TYR A 9 5.05 7.01 2.30
CA TYR A 9 5.78 8.26 2.33
C TYR A 9 7.16 8.11 3.01
N ALA A 10 8.21 8.73 2.47
CA ALA A 10 9.57 8.49 2.95
C ALA A 10 9.81 8.88 4.41
N VAL A 11 9.13 9.93 4.90
CA VAL A 11 9.38 10.53 6.23
C VAL A 11 8.55 9.89 7.34
N CYS A 12 7.26 9.62 7.12
CA CYS A 12 6.36 9.06 8.15
C CYS A 12 5.94 7.60 7.93
N LYS A 13 6.31 6.98 6.80
CA LYS A 13 5.96 5.60 6.42
C LYS A 13 4.48 5.29 6.27
N CYS A 14 3.58 6.26 6.35
CA CYS A 14 2.18 6.00 6.11
C CYS A 14 1.90 5.70 4.63
N LEU A 15 0.77 5.03 4.39
CA LEU A 15 0.33 4.65 3.06
C LEU A 15 0.17 5.89 2.17
N TYR A 16 0.94 5.92 1.09
CA TYR A 16 0.76 6.83 -0.03
C TYR A 16 -0.26 6.24 -1.01
N TYR A 17 0.02 5.01 -1.48
CA TYR A 17 -0.83 4.32 -2.42
C TYR A 17 -0.64 2.80 -2.32
N GLN A 18 -1.74 2.05 -2.40
CA GLN A 18 -1.70 0.60 -2.45
C GLN A 18 -2.13 0.14 -3.84
N HIS A 19 -1.20 -0.45 -4.58
CA HIS A 19 -1.48 -0.96 -5.92
C HIS A 19 -2.34 -2.22 -5.85
N ALA A 20 -3.02 -2.52 -6.97
CA ALA A 20 -3.62 -3.82 -7.15
C ALA A 20 -2.54 -4.92 -7.03
N VAL A 21 -2.95 -6.11 -6.60
CA VAL A 21 -2.06 -7.27 -6.59
C VAL A 21 -1.74 -7.65 -8.03
N ASP A 22 -0.46 -7.72 -8.36
CA ASP A 22 0.03 -8.41 -9.54
C ASP A 22 -0.19 -9.91 -9.36
N ARG A 23 -1.17 -10.43 -10.09
CA ARG A 23 -1.70 -11.77 -9.90
C ARG A 23 -0.91 -12.76 -10.74
N CYS A 24 -0.36 -13.78 -10.09
CA CYS A 24 0.06 -14.99 -10.76
C CYS A 24 -1.09 -15.98 -10.91
N ALA A 25 -0.90 -17.05 -11.68
CA ALA A 25 -1.92 -18.07 -11.95
C ALA A 25 -2.52 -18.75 -10.70
N ALA A 26 -1.80 -18.75 -9.56
CA ALA A 26 -2.26 -19.34 -8.30
C ALA A 26 -2.98 -18.35 -7.38
N TYR A 27 -3.30 -17.13 -7.85
CA TYR A 27 -3.98 -16.12 -7.04
C TYR A 27 -5.33 -16.63 -6.52
N GLY A 28 -5.57 -16.48 -5.20
CA GLY A 28 -6.79 -16.94 -4.53
C GLY A 28 -6.78 -18.40 -4.06
N GLN A 29 -5.72 -19.16 -4.33
CA GLN A 29 -5.57 -20.52 -3.82
C GLN A 29 -5.27 -20.54 -2.30
N PRO A 30 -5.74 -21.55 -1.56
CA PRO A 30 -5.39 -21.72 -0.15
C PRO A 30 -3.87 -21.79 0.05
N GLY A 31 -3.35 -21.05 1.03
CA GLY A 31 -1.91 -20.98 1.30
C GLY A 31 -1.11 -20.07 0.35
N HIS A 32 -1.77 -19.40 -0.62
CA HIS A 32 -1.13 -18.46 -1.52
C HIS A 32 -1.31 -17.01 -1.05
N SER A 33 -0.34 -16.46 -0.33
CA SER A 33 -0.33 -15.05 0.10
C SER A 33 0.47 -14.16 -0.85
N PRO A 34 -0.04 -12.97 -1.24
CA PRO A 34 0.74 -11.99 -2.00
C PRO A 34 1.90 -11.43 -1.17
N HIS A 35 3.05 -11.25 -1.81
CA HIS A 35 4.22 -10.62 -1.20
C HIS A 35 4.14 -9.09 -1.33
N LYS A 36 4.24 -8.37 -0.22
CA LYS A 36 4.22 -6.90 -0.23
C LYS A 36 5.61 -6.35 -0.55
N LYS A 37 5.68 -5.37 -1.44
CA LYS A 37 6.90 -4.63 -1.76
C LYS A 37 6.70 -3.17 -1.39
N GLU A 38 7.35 -2.74 -0.32
CA GLU A 38 7.29 -1.37 0.13
C GLU A 38 8.27 -0.50 -0.65
N VAL A 39 7.78 0.64 -1.14
CA VAL A 39 8.58 1.63 -1.87
C VAL A 39 8.39 2.97 -1.18
N LEU A 40 9.50 3.59 -0.79
CA LEU A 40 9.47 4.92 -0.19
C LEU A 40 9.37 5.97 -1.29
N VAL A 41 8.33 6.80 -1.23
CA VAL A 41 8.04 7.84 -2.21
C VAL A 41 7.75 9.17 -1.52
N GLY A 42 8.07 10.28 -2.20
CA GLY A 42 7.79 11.64 -1.73
C GLY A 42 8.44 12.01 -0.38
N HIS A 43 8.23 13.25 0.05
CA HIS A 43 8.59 13.72 1.39
C HIS A 43 7.30 13.97 2.17
N SER A 44 7.06 13.26 3.27
CA SER A 44 5.90 13.51 4.13
C SER A 44 6.26 14.17 5.45
N CYS A 45 5.24 14.43 6.23
CA CYS A 45 5.06 15.75 6.76
C CYS A 45 4.41 15.67 8.16
N GLY A 46 4.18 16.79 8.86
CA GLY A 46 3.64 16.81 10.23
C GLY A 46 2.22 16.25 10.38
N ILE A 47 2.05 14.92 10.28
CA ILE A 47 0.80 14.16 10.02
C ILE A 47 0.38 14.17 8.51
N HIS A 48 1.31 14.36 7.57
CA HIS A 48 1.18 14.44 6.08
C HIS A 48 0.79 15.77 5.43
N SER A 49 0.22 16.79 6.07
CA SER A 49 0.95 17.96 6.62
C SER A 49 0.09 18.79 7.59
N ARG A 50 -1.23 18.55 7.62
CA ARG A 50 -2.35 19.14 8.41
C ARG A 50 -3.64 18.93 7.56
N ARG A 51 -4.16 17.70 7.48
CA ARG A 51 -5.45 17.26 6.88
C ARG A 51 -5.88 17.91 5.53
N SER A 52 -5.77 17.16 4.42
CA SER A 52 -6.64 17.37 3.25
C SER A 52 -7.30 16.05 2.89
N GLY A 53 -8.61 16.00 3.10
CA GLY A 53 -9.41 14.79 3.08
C GLY A 53 -9.46 14.08 1.74
N HIS A 54 -9.37 12.76 1.78
CA HIS A 54 -10.44 11.88 1.32
C HIS A 54 -10.27 10.51 1.99
N SER A 55 -11.36 10.05 2.60
CA SER A 55 -11.55 8.73 3.15
C SER A 55 -11.45 7.66 2.07
N TYR A 56 -10.46 6.78 2.15
CA TYR A 56 -10.59 5.44 1.60
C TYR A 56 -10.98 4.52 2.76
N GLY A 57 -12.24 4.12 2.76
CA GLY A 57 -12.82 3.22 3.74
C GLY A 57 -12.07 1.90 3.76
N ALA A 58 -11.56 1.54 4.93
CA ALA A 58 -11.28 0.16 5.28
C ALA A 58 -12.56 -0.38 5.93
N SER A 59 -13.41 -1.02 5.13
CA SER A 59 -14.53 -1.81 5.64
C SER A 59 -13.99 -3.14 6.17
N HIS A 60 -14.28 -3.43 7.43
CA HIS A 60 -14.28 -4.79 8.01
C HIS A 60 -15.50 -5.56 7.52
#